data_AF-A0A350P8L6-F1
#
_entry.id   AF-A0A350P8L6-F1
#
_cell.length_a   1.000
_cell.length_b   1.000
_cell.length_c   1.000
_cell.angle_alpha   90.00
_cell.angle_beta   90.00
_cell.angle_gamma   90.00
#
_symmetry.space_group_name_H-M   'P 1'
#
loop_
_entity.id
_entity.type
_entity.pdbx_description
1 polymer ?
#
loop_
_entity_poly.entity_id
_entity_poly.type
_entity_poly.pdbx_seq_one_letter_code
_entity_poly.pdbx_strand_id
1 'polypeptide(L)' 'MINRAIRDLVGGQHQERDDALKYMKSQVFLDHCRIAGYPEELQDALDEMVLLSSVEQKIVAELVMEELNAS' A
#
# COMPACT_ATOMS: atom_id res chain seq x y z
N MET A 1 -5.00 -2.91 -8.75
CA MET A 1 -5.53 -3.21 -7.40
C MET A 1 -4.61 -2.69 -6.31
N ILE A 2 -3.29 -2.89 -6.41
CA ILE A 2 -2.29 -2.41 -5.43
C ILE A 2 -2.35 -0.88 -5.23
N ASN A 3 -2.28 -0.08 -6.30
CA ASN A 3 -2.41 1.39 -6.20
C ASN A 3 -3.72 1.87 -5.56
N ARG A 4 -4.81 1.09 -5.68
CA ARG A 4 -6.08 1.41 -5.01
C ARG A 4 -5.97 1.16 -3.51
N ALA A 5 -5.41 0.01 -3.11
CA ALA A 5 -5.19 -0.29 -1.69
C ALA A 5 -4.30 0.77 -1.02
N ILE A 6 -3.21 1.20 -1.68
CA ILE A 6 -2.32 2.24 -1.16
C ILE A 6 -3.09 3.57 -0.95
N ARG A 7 -3.98 3.94 -1.88
CA ARG A 7 -4.85 5.12 -1.74
C ARG A 7 -5.86 4.96 -0.61
N ASP A 8 -6.46 3.79 -0.50
CA ASP A 8 -7.48 3.49 0.51
C ASP A 8 -6.87 3.50 1.93
N LEU A 9 -5.58 3.15 2.08
CA LEU A 9 -4.85 3.30 3.35
C LEU A 9 -4.79 4.75 3.81
N VAL A 10 -4.53 5.69 2.91
CA VAL A 10 -4.36 7.12 3.22
C VAL A 10 -5.67 7.93 3.10
N GLY A 11 -6.74 7.25 2.69
CA GLY A 11 -8.07 7.80 2.49
C GLY A 11 -8.82 8.11 3.80
N GLY A 12 -9.94 8.82 3.68
CA GLY A 12 -10.71 9.31 4.83
C GLY A 12 -11.78 8.34 5.36
N GLN A 13 -12.09 7.25 4.65
CA GLN A 13 -13.13 6.32 5.09
C GLN A 13 -12.53 5.15 5.88
N HIS A 14 -12.96 4.99 7.12
CA HIS A 14 -12.47 3.93 8.02
C HIS A 14 -12.64 2.52 7.43
N GLN A 15 -13.76 2.25 6.76
CA GLN A 15 -14.03 0.94 6.19
C GLN A 15 -13.09 0.60 5.02
N GLU A 16 -12.83 1.56 4.12
CA GLU A 16 -11.90 1.37 2.99
C GLU A 16 -10.49 1.10 3.50
N ARG A 17 -10.06 1.79 4.56
CA ARG A 17 -8.76 1.57 5.21
C ARG A 17 -8.65 0.16 5.79
N ASP A 18 -9.66 -0.31 6.52
CA ASP A 18 -9.65 -1.65 7.12
C ASP A 18 -9.61 -2.75 6.06
N ASP A 19 -10.34 -2.57 4.96
CA ASP A 19 -10.34 -3.52 3.84
C ASP A 19 -9.00 -3.52 3.10
N ALA A 20 -8.37 -2.35 2.94
CA ALA A 20 -7.03 -2.22 2.37
C ALA A 20 -5.97 -2.93 3.24
N LEU A 21 -6.02 -2.75 4.56
CA LEU A 21 -5.13 -3.43 5.50
C LEU A 21 -5.29 -4.96 5.43
N LYS A 22 -6.53 -5.47 5.39
CA LYS A 22 -6.79 -6.91 5.24
C LYS A 22 -6.23 -7.44 3.92
N TYR A 23 -6.45 -6.71 2.83
CA TYR A 23 -5.94 -7.08 1.52
C TYR A 23 -4.41 -7.13 1.51
N MET A 24 -3.73 -6.10 2.03
CA MET A 24 -2.27 -6.06 2.09
C MET A 24 -1.66 -7.22 2.88
N LYS A 25 -2.31 -7.65 3.96
CA LYS A 25 -1.84 -8.77 4.80
C LYS A 25 -2.17 -10.15 4.23
N SER A 26 -2.80 -10.22 3.06
CA SER A 26 -3.23 -11.48 2.45
C SER A 26 -2.18 -12.02 1.47
N GLN A 27 -2.20 -13.34 1.27
CA GLN A 27 -1.40 -13.99 0.22
C GLN A 27 -1.68 -13.43 -1.17
N VAL A 28 -2.92 -12.98 -1.42
CA VAL A 28 -3.34 -12.39 -2.69
C VAL A 28 -2.55 -11.12 -3.01
N PHE A 29 -2.22 -10.30 -2.00
CA PHE A 29 -1.39 -9.12 -2.21
C PHE A 29 0.02 -9.49 -2.66
N LEU A 30 0.65 -10.47 -2.00
CA LEU A 30 1.98 -10.97 -2.38
C LEU A 30 1.99 -11.55 -3.78
N ASP A 31 0.96 -12.32 -4.15
CA ASP A 31 0.84 -12.88 -5.49
C ASP A 31 0.65 -11.78 -6.54
N HIS A 32 -0.14 -10.73 -6.25
CA HIS A 32 -0.25 -9.57 -7.12
C HIS A 32 1.06 -8.79 -7.25
N CYS A 33 1.85 -8.65 -6.18
CA CYS A 33 3.16 -8.02 -6.23
C CYS A 33 4.09 -8.82 -7.15
N ARG A 34 4.15 -10.15 -6.97
CA ARG A 34 4.96 -11.05 -7.81
C ARG A 34 4.57 -10.97 -9.29
N ILE A 35 3.26 -10.97 -9.59
CA ILE A 35 2.75 -10.86 -10.97
C ILE A 35 3.11 -9.51 -11.59
N ALA A 36 3.06 -8.43 -10.80
CA ALA A 36 3.39 -7.09 -11.24
C ALA A 36 4.91 -6.81 -11.30
N GLY A 37 5.75 -7.74 -10.82
CA GLY A 37 7.20 -7.54 -10.72
C GLY A 37 7.61 -6.59 -9.60
N TYR A 38 6.75 -6.35 -8.61
CA TYR A 38 7.04 -5.51 -7.46
C TYR A 38 7.88 -6.25 -6.41
N PRO A 39 8.74 -5.53 -5.67
CA PRO A 39 9.55 -6.11 -4.61
C PRO A 39 8.69 -6.74 -3.52
N GLU A 40 9.16 -7.83 -2.91
CA GLU A 40 8.46 -8.48 -1.80
C GLU A 40 8.44 -7.57 -0.56
N GLU A 41 9.46 -6.71 -0.43
CA GLU A 41 9.62 -5.70 0.60
C GLU A 41 8.57 -4.57 0.53
N LEU A 42 7.77 -4.51 -0.55
CA LEU A 42 6.67 -3.54 -0.66
C LEU A 42 5.66 -3.71 0.48
N GLN A 43 5.42 -4.94 0.94
CA GLN A 43 4.52 -5.17 2.06
C GLN A 43 5.06 -4.53 3.34
N ASP A 44 6.36 -4.71 3.62
CA ASP A 44 7.01 -4.18 4.81
C ASP A 44 7.00 -2.65 4.80
N ALA A 45 7.32 -2.03 3.66
CA ALA A 45 7.28 -0.58 3.52
C ALA A 45 5.88 0.00 3.77
N LEU A 46 4.83 -0.68 3.30
CA LEU A 46 3.45 -0.25 3.52
C LEU A 46 2.98 -0.52 4.96
N ASP A 47 3.44 -1.59 5.61
CA ASP A 47 3.16 -1.86 7.03
C ASP A 47 3.84 -0.83 7.94
N GLU A 48 5.08 -0.41 7.64
CA GLU A 48 5.75 0.68 8.35
C GLU A 48 5.03 2.02 8.15
N MET A 49 4.59 2.31 6.92
CA MET A 49 3.84 3.53 6.61
C MET A 49 2.59 3.68 7.49
N VAL A 50 1.87 2.59 7.77
CA VAL A 50 0.64 2.59 8.59
C VAL A 50 0.87 3.13 10.01
N LEU A 51 2.11 3.06 10.52
CA LEU A 51 2.49 3.54 11.85
C LEU A 51 2.79 5.05 11.89
N LEU A 52 2.92 5.70 10.74
CA LEU A 52 3.25 7.12 10.63
C LEU A 52 2.03 8.02 10.90
N SER A 53 2.25 9.33 11.03
CA SER A 53 1.15 10.30 11.06
C SER A 53 0.38 10.33 9.74
N SER A 54 -0.84 10.86 9.75
CA SER A 54 -1.68 10.94 8.54
C SER A 54 -1.07 11.81 7.43
N VAL A 55 -0.22 12.79 7.77
CA VAL A 55 0.50 13.61 6.81
C VAL A 55 1.63 12.81 6.18
N GLU A 56 2.44 12.15 7.00
CA GLU A 56 3.55 11.32 6.54
C GLU A 56 3.07 10.13 5.70
N GLN A 57 1.96 9.50 6.10
CA GLN A 57 1.32 8.43 5.32
C GLN A 57 1.02 8.87 3.89
N LYS A 58 0.48 10.08 3.69
CA LYS A 58 0.18 10.61 2.35
C LYS A 58 1.43 10.80 1.51
N ILE A 59 2.48 11.37 2.11
CA ILE A 59 3.76 11.60 1.43
C ILE A 59 4.39 10.27 1.01
N VAL A 60 4.45 9.30 1.92
CA VAL A 60 5.03 7.98 1.64
C VAL A 60 4.20 7.23 0.60
N ALA A 61 2.88 7.29 0.67
CA ALA A 61 2.01 6.67 -0.33
C ALA A 61 2.23 7.24 -1.74
N GLU A 62 2.41 8.57 -1.86
CA GLU A 62 2.75 9.21 -3.13
C GLU A 62 4.09 8.70 -3.67
N LEU A 63 5.14 8.71 -2.84
CA LEU A 63 6.48 8.22 -3.22
C LEU A 63 6.48 6.75 -3.66
N VAL A 64 5.80 5.89 -2.91
CA VAL A 64 5.67 4.47 -3.26
C VAL A 64 4.94 4.31 -4.58
N MET A 65 3.82 5.02 -4.78
CA MET A 65 3.09 4.95 -6.05
C MET A 65 3.91 5.47 -7.24
N GLU A 66 4.74 6.50 -7.05
CA GLU A 66 5.63 7.00 -8.10
C GLU A 66 6.66 5.94 -8.48
N GLU A 67 7.33 5.32 -7.51
CA GLU A 67 8.34 4.29 -7.74
C GLU A 67 7.74 3.06 -8.46
N LEU A 68 6.56 2.62 -8.04
CA LEU A 68 5.85 1.49 -8.65
C LEU A 68 5.38 1.75 -10.09
N ASN A 69 5.20 3.01 -10.48
CA ASN A 69 4.79 3.39 -11.84
C ASN A 69 5.99 3.76 -12.73
N ALA A 70 7.18 3.95 -12.15
CA ALA A 70 8.43 4.20 -12.88
C ALA A 70 9.11 2.90 -13.35
N SER A 71 8.71 1.77 -12.77
CA SER A 71 9.18 0.40 -13.07
C SER A 71 8.37 -0.26 -14.19
#